data_AF-A0A2L2TB33-F1
#
_entry.id   AF-A0A2L2TB33-F1
#
_cell.length_a   1.000
_cell.length_b   1.000
_cell.length_c   1.000
_cell.angle_alpha   90.00
_cell.angle_beta   90.00
_cell.angle_gamma   90.00
#
_symmetry.space_group_name_H-M   'P 1'
#
loop_
_entity.id
_entity.type
_entity.pdbx_description
1 polymer ?
#
loop_
_entity_poly.entity_id
_entity_poly.type
_entity_poly.pdbx_seq_one_letter_code
_entity_poly.pdbx_strand_id
1 'polypeptide(L)'
;MSFGLATSGSRVAARQLLTASRAFSTSAATLEQVPPESPSYIRLPTPPQSDEKKLPRVRGHLPVPREVFPRVGGESKAGLDYLIKTAPRPSDYRKPINDSQKWRKTMAKTRRMNLGDGLKDLWQRRNSRIKLHNERVSHKFEKNHEAVKAPERADDVLTRSTVLKGVLDTKTSVDPGRFERAERSRANNEQNMSAKFEARRDALMELYINASKFIVSESELKAEIDTIFAEDFFHKQGFDVGRYGSAENTWDVWGKPTSINDMLETTTGVSTKIMDFYETEYDRSVKRQKRIAEEFTGGKME
;
A
#
# COMPACT_ATOMS: atom_id res chain seq x y z
N MET A 1 -3.96 19.25 -42.71
CA MET A 1 -5.03 18.23 -42.85
C MET A 1 -4.84 17.54 -44.20
N SER A 2 -3.88 16.62 -44.28
CA SER A 2 -3.54 15.89 -45.51
C SER A 2 -3.88 14.42 -45.29
N PHE A 3 -4.94 13.95 -45.96
CA PHE A 3 -5.38 12.56 -45.87
C PHE A 3 -4.40 11.68 -46.65
N GLY A 4 -3.68 10.81 -45.93
CA GLY A 4 -2.84 9.77 -46.50
C GLY A 4 -3.69 8.68 -47.16
N LEU A 5 -3.65 8.62 -48.48
CA LEU A 5 -4.26 7.59 -49.32
C LEU A 5 -3.73 6.21 -48.93
N ALA A 6 -4.63 5.30 -48.53
CA ALA A 6 -4.34 3.90 -48.38
C ALA A 6 -3.97 3.31 -49.75
N THR A 7 -2.79 2.71 -49.84
CA THR A 7 -2.29 2.04 -51.04
C THR A 7 -3.09 0.75 -51.28
N SER A 8 -4.18 0.90 -52.03
CA SER A 8 -4.84 -0.23 -52.69
C SER A 8 -3.86 -0.85 -53.67
N GLY A 9 -3.51 -2.12 -53.47
CA GLY A 9 -2.72 -2.89 -54.43
C GLY A 9 -3.43 -2.90 -55.79
N SER A 10 -2.92 -2.10 -56.72
CA SER A 10 -3.37 -2.07 -58.11
C SER A 10 -2.94 -3.36 -58.80
N ARG A 11 -3.88 -4.28 -59.02
CA ARG A 11 -3.69 -5.32 -60.04
C ARG A 11 -3.70 -4.64 -61.39
N VAL A 12 -2.52 -4.42 -61.97
CA VAL A 12 -2.35 -3.91 -63.33
C VAL A 12 -2.86 -4.98 -64.31
N ALA A 13 -4.10 -4.82 -64.77
CA ALA A 13 -4.60 -5.57 -65.91
C ALA A 13 -4.11 -4.87 -67.18
N ALA A 14 -3.02 -5.38 -67.77
CA ALA A 14 -2.56 -4.97 -69.08
C ALA A 14 -3.62 -5.37 -70.13
N ARG A 15 -4.38 -4.39 -70.63
CA ARG A 15 -5.26 -4.57 -71.80
C ARG A 15 -4.42 -4.40 -73.07
N GLN A 16 -4.05 -5.51 -73.70
CA GLN A 16 -3.63 -5.50 -75.10
C GLN A 16 -4.84 -5.15 -75.96
N LEU A 17 -4.77 -4.01 -76.66
CA LEU A 17 -5.69 -3.66 -77.73
C LEU A 17 -5.28 -4.45 -78.98
N LEU A 18 -6.03 -5.51 -79.30
CA LEU A 18 -5.95 -6.17 -80.60
C LEU A 18 -7.26 -6.00 -81.33
N THR A 19 -7.12 -5.38 -82.50
CA THR A 19 -7.98 -5.26 -83.67
C THR A 19 -9.16 -6.25 -83.74
N ALA A 20 -10.35 -5.68 -83.86
CA ALA A 20 -11.61 -6.41 -84.05
C ALA A 20 -11.74 -6.96 -85.48
N SER A 21 -11.42 -8.24 -85.67
CA SER A 21 -12.02 -9.05 -86.75
C SER A 21 -13.27 -9.74 -86.20
N ARG A 22 -14.43 -9.38 -86.74
CA ARG A 22 -15.74 -9.93 -86.37
C ARG A 22 -15.85 -11.37 -86.87
N ALA A 23 -15.59 -12.34 -86.01
CA ALA A 23 -15.99 -13.73 -86.20
C ALA A 23 -17.30 -14.00 -85.43
N PHE A 24 -18.34 -14.46 -86.13
CA PHE A 24 -19.61 -14.90 -85.55
C PHE A 24 -19.46 -16.28 -84.88
N SER A 25 -18.66 -16.33 -83.81
CA SER A 25 -18.60 -17.47 -82.90
C SER A 25 -19.19 -17.05 -81.56
N THR A 26 -20.33 -17.62 -81.17
CA THR A 26 -21.09 -17.31 -79.93
C THR A 26 -20.45 -17.89 -78.66
N SER A 27 -19.14 -18.17 -78.68
CA SER A 27 -18.38 -18.68 -77.54
C SER A 27 -17.13 -17.82 -77.29
N ALA A 28 -17.32 -16.51 -77.19
CA ALA A 28 -16.29 -15.62 -76.68
C ALA A 28 -16.14 -15.81 -75.16
N ALA A 29 -15.22 -16.69 -74.76
CA ALA A 29 -14.55 -16.76 -73.45
C ALA A 29 -15.39 -16.37 -72.21
N THR A 30 -16.41 -17.17 -71.94
CA THR A 30 -17.21 -17.22 -70.70
C THR A 30 -16.45 -17.85 -69.53
N LEU A 31 -15.20 -17.41 -69.24
CA LEU A 31 -14.44 -18.05 -68.15
C LEU A 31 -14.48 -17.31 -66.81
N GLU A 32 -14.71 -15.99 -66.73
CA GLU A 32 -14.70 -15.29 -65.42
C GLU A 32 -15.56 -14.00 -65.37
N GLN A 33 -16.71 -13.93 -66.03
CA GLN A 33 -17.66 -12.84 -65.75
C GLN A 33 -18.63 -13.27 -64.66
N VAL A 34 -18.65 -12.52 -63.55
CA VAL A 34 -19.61 -12.69 -62.46
C VAL A 34 -21.02 -12.61 -63.07
N PRO A 35 -21.88 -13.63 -62.92
CA PRO A 35 -23.20 -13.62 -63.52
C PRO A 35 -24.08 -12.55 -62.86
N PRO A 36 -25.09 -12.01 -63.58
CA PRO A 36 -26.01 -11.01 -63.05
C PRO A 36 -26.81 -11.48 -61.83
N GLU A 37 -26.97 -12.79 -61.68
CA GLU A 37 -27.62 -13.43 -60.53
C GLU A 37 -26.77 -13.39 -59.25
N SER A 38 -25.45 -13.19 -59.38
CA SER A 38 -24.58 -13.10 -58.21
C SER A 38 -24.82 -11.78 -57.46
N PRO A 39 -24.94 -11.78 -56.12
CA PRO A 39 -24.98 -10.54 -55.35
C PRO A 39 -23.70 -9.71 -55.48
N SER A 40 -22.63 -10.29 -56.04
CA SER A 40 -21.38 -9.61 -56.32
C SER A 40 -21.31 -8.96 -57.71
N TYR A 41 -22.38 -9.08 -58.53
CA TYR A 41 -22.48 -8.50 -59.88
C TYR A 41 -22.33 -6.97 -59.84
N ILE A 42 -23.02 -6.32 -58.90
CA ILE A 42 -22.85 -4.90 -58.59
C ILE A 42 -22.40 -4.80 -57.13
N ARG A 43 -21.18 -4.33 -56.91
CA ARG A 43 -20.60 -4.20 -55.56
C ARG A 43 -20.97 -2.86 -54.95
N LEU A 44 -22.03 -2.84 -54.16
CA LEU A 44 -22.40 -1.68 -53.36
C LEU A 44 -21.66 -1.74 -52.01
N PRO A 45 -20.80 -0.76 -51.69
CA PRO A 45 -20.13 -0.74 -50.40
C PRO A 45 -21.14 -0.43 -49.29
N THR A 46 -21.05 -1.18 -48.19
CA THR A 46 -21.84 -0.90 -46.98
C THR A 46 -21.22 0.27 -46.23
N PRO A 47 -22.02 1.21 -45.69
CA PRO A 47 -21.50 2.29 -44.86
C PRO A 47 -20.85 1.73 -43.58
N PRO A 48 -19.90 2.44 -42.97
CA PRO A 48 -19.25 2.00 -41.72
C PRO A 48 -20.29 1.87 -40.60
N GLN A 49 -20.09 0.89 -39.69
CA GLN A 49 -20.97 0.63 -38.54
C GLN A 49 -22.44 0.32 -38.89
N SER A 50 -22.71 -0.31 -40.04
CA SER A 50 -24.07 -0.65 -40.49
C SER A 50 -24.62 -1.98 -39.95
N ASP A 51 -23.74 -2.88 -39.52
CA ASP A 51 -24.12 -4.23 -39.10
C ASP A 51 -23.40 -4.59 -37.78
N GLU A 52 -24.14 -5.15 -36.83
CA GLU A 52 -23.66 -5.51 -35.48
C GLU A 52 -23.62 -7.03 -35.25
N LYS A 53 -23.44 -7.81 -36.32
CA LYS A 53 -23.31 -9.27 -36.25
C LYS A 53 -22.21 -9.71 -35.27
N LYS A 54 -22.59 -10.42 -34.22
CA LYS A 54 -21.67 -11.04 -33.25
C LYS A 54 -21.25 -12.43 -33.73
N LEU A 55 -20.01 -12.55 -34.21
CA LEU A 55 -19.46 -13.84 -34.64
C LEU A 55 -19.37 -14.81 -33.44
N PRO A 56 -19.70 -16.10 -33.61
CA PRO A 56 -19.58 -17.08 -32.53
C PRO A 56 -18.12 -17.30 -32.14
N ARG A 57 -17.88 -17.67 -30.87
CA ARG A 57 -16.54 -17.94 -30.35
C ARG A 57 -15.94 -19.19 -31.00
N VAL A 58 -14.85 -19.02 -31.75
CA VAL A 58 -14.04 -20.12 -32.29
C VAL A 58 -13.27 -20.81 -31.15
N ARG A 59 -13.35 -22.14 -31.05
CA ARG A 59 -12.66 -22.96 -30.04
C ARG A 59 -11.31 -23.48 -30.58
N GLY A 60 -10.37 -23.77 -29.68
CA GLY A 60 -9.03 -24.28 -30.03
C GLY A 60 -7.99 -23.17 -30.27
N HIS A 61 -6.75 -23.57 -30.53
CA HIS A 61 -5.65 -22.67 -30.90
C HIS A 61 -4.73 -23.32 -31.94
N LEU A 62 -4.08 -22.50 -32.77
CA LEU A 62 -3.03 -22.95 -33.68
C LEU A 62 -1.66 -22.81 -33.00
N PRO A 63 -0.68 -23.67 -33.32
CA PRO A 63 0.66 -23.55 -32.77
C PRO A 63 1.31 -22.25 -33.26
N VAL A 64 1.87 -21.49 -32.32
CA VAL A 64 2.54 -20.21 -32.62
C VAL A 64 3.87 -20.49 -33.33
N PRO A 65 4.09 -19.96 -34.55
CA PRO A 65 5.36 -20.13 -35.24
C PRO A 65 6.54 -19.53 -34.46
N ARG A 66 7.67 -20.25 -34.42
CA ARG A 66 8.88 -19.79 -33.73
C ARG A 66 9.47 -18.52 -34.36
N GLU A 67 10.11 -17.70 -33.53
CA GLU A 67 10.86 -16.53 -34.00
C GLU A 67 12.22 -16.96 -34.60
N VAL A 68 12.44 -16.65 -35.88
CA VAL A 68 13.69 -17.00 -36.60
C VAL A 68 14.80 -15.97 -36.38
N PHE A 69 14.42 -14.71 -36.18
CA PHE A 69 15.31 -13.58 -36.02
C PHE A 69 15.20 -13.01 -34.60
N PRO A 70 16.33 -12.78 -33.91
CA PRO A 70 16.32 -12.16 -32.58
C PRO A 70 15.80 -10.72 -32.65
N ARG A 71 15.23 -10.23 -31.55
CA ARG A 71 14.67 -8.88 -31.46
C ARG A 71 15.70 -7.79 -31.77
N VAL A 72 16.92 -7.94 -31.25
CA VAL A 72 18.07 -7.06 -31.49
C VAL A 72 19.07 -7.77 -32.41
N GLY A 73 19.63 -7.05 -33.39
CA GLY A 73 20.72 -7.57 -34.24
C GLY A 73 20.34 -8.70 -35.21
N GLY A 74 19.05 -8.86 -35.54
CA GLY A 74 18.56 -9.95 -36.38
C GLY A 74 18.95 -9.90 -37.87
N GLU A 75 19.53 -8.79 -38.32
CA GLU A 75 19.90 -8.52 -39.72
C GLU A 75 20.99 -9.46 -40.25
N SER A 76 21.87 -9.94 -39.36
CA SER A 76 23.01 -10.77 -39.76
C SER A 76 22.59 -12.03 -40.54
N LYS A 77 21.46 -12.66 -40.19
CA LYS A 77 20.95 -13.86 -40.88
C LYS A 77 20.35 -13.57 -42.25
N ALA A 78 19.88 -12.34 -42.50
CA ALA A 78 19.31 -11.93 -43.78
C ALA A 78 20.40 -11.43 -44.76
N GLY A 79 21.62 -11.20 -44.27
CA GLY A 79 22.76 -10.77 -45.08
C GLY A 79 23.30 -11.85 -46.02
N LEU A 80 23.94 -11.41 -47.10
CA LEU A 80 24.59 -12.30 -48.07
C LEU A 80 25.72 -13.13 -47.43
N ASP A 81 26.46 -12.54 -46.50
CA ASP A 81 27.56 -13.19 -45.79
C ASP A 81 27.11 -14.45 -45.05
N TYR A 82 25.92 -14.41 -44.45
CA TYR A 82 25.36 -15.56 -43.76
C TYR A 82 25.02 -16.69 -44.74
N LEU A 83 24.46 -16.36 -45.91
CA LEU A 83 24.16 -17.35 -46.94
C LEU A 83 25.44 -18.00 -47.51
N ILE A 84 26.48 -17.20 -47.73
CA ILE A 84 27.78 -17.69 -48.23
C ILE A 84 28.43 -18.61 -47.19
N LYS A 85 28.41 -18.24 -45.90
CA LYS A 85 28.98 -19.05 -44.81
C LYS A 85 28.18 -20.33 -44.54
N THR A 86 26.86 -20.24 -44.54
CA THR A 86 25.98 -21.35 -44.14
C THR A 86 25.79 -22.37 -45.26
N ALA A 87 25.74 -21.91 -46.51
CA ALA A 87 25.52 -22.78 -47.66
C ALA A 87 26.44 -22.37 -48.83
N PRO A 88 27.76 -22.65 -48.72
CA PRO A 88 28.73 -22.26 -49.73
C PRO A 88 28.43 -22.91 -51.08
N ARG A 89 28.86 -22.22 -52.15
CA ARG A 89 28.87 -22.79 -53.49
C ARG A 89 30.10 -23.69 -53.63
N PRO A 90 30.01 -24.79 -54.40
CA PRO A 90 31.18 -25.63 -54.65
C PRO A 90 32.27 -24.79 -55.32
N SER A 91 33.52 -24.96 -54.88
CA SER A 91 34.69 -24.27 -55.45
C SER A 91 34.92 -24.69 -56.91
N ASP A 92 34.82 -25.99 -57.18
CA ASP A 92 34.98 -26.55 -58.53
C ASP A 92 33.64 -26.95 -59.14
N TYR A 93 33.37 -26.47 -60.36
CA TYR A 93 32.24 -26.93 -61.14
C TYR A 93 32.57 -28.24 -61.87
N ARG A 94 32.56 -29.36 -61.14
CA ARG A 94 32.67 -30.69 -61.79
C ARG A 94 31.31 -31.11 -62.38
N LYS A 95 31.34 -31.68 -63.59
CA LYS A 95 30.16 -32.31 -64.20
C LYS A 95 29.84 -33.60 -63.41
N PRO A 96 28.57 -33.85 -63.04
CA PRO A 96 28.20 -35.05 -62.30
C PRO A 96 28.46 -36.28 -63.18
N ILE A 97 29.10 -37.30 -62.61
CA ILE A 97 29.44 -38.55 -63.29
C ILE A 97 28.27 -39.57 -63.17
N ASN A 98 27.47 -39.46 -62.11
CA ASN A 98 26.36 -40.37 -61.79
C ASN A 98 25.06 -39.57 -61.53
N ASP A 99 23.91 -40.15 -61.85
CA ASP A 99 22.58 -39.60 -61.56
C ASP A 99 22.38 -39.23 -60.08
N SER A 100 22.94 -40.02 -59.15
CA SER A 100 22.92 -39.68 -57.72
C SER A 100 23.64 -38.36 -57.44
N GLN A 101 24.76 -38.09 -58.12
CA GLN A 101 25.49 -36.82 -58.00
C GLN A 101 24.71 -35.67 -58.64
N LYS A 102 24.04 -35.91 -59.77
CA LYS A 102 23.15 -34.93 -60.43
C LYS A 102 21.98 -34.55 -59.52
N TRP A 103 21.35 -35.52 -58.88
CA TRP A 103 20.29 -35.30 -57.88
C TRP A 103 20.79 -34.50 -56.68
N ARG A 104 21.94 -34.87 -56.08
CA ARG A 104 22.52 -34.12 -54.96
C ARG A 104 22.84 -32.67 -55.34
N LYS A 105 23.36 -32.44 -56.55
CA LYS A 105 23.68 -31.09 -57.07
C LYS A 105 22.41 -30.25 -57.25
N THR A 106 21.35 -30.82 -57.81
CA THR A 106 20.05 -30.15 -57.98
C THR A 106 19.40 -29.84 -56.63
N MET A 107 19.38 -30.81 -55.70
CA MET A 107 18.89 -30.60 -54.33
C MET A 107 19.68 -29.54 -53.55
N ALA A 108 21.00 -29.51 -53.67
CA ALA A 108 21.82 -28.47 -53.05
C ALA A 108 21.53 -27.08 -53.65
N LYS A 109 21.25 -27.00 -54.95
CA LYS A 109 20.83 -25.75 -55.61
C LYS A 109 19.46 -25.30 -55.09
N THR A 110 18.46 -26.17 -55.05
CA THR A 110 17.10 -25.81 -54.57
C THR A 110 17.12 -25.39 -53.11
N ARG A 111 17.81 -26.13 -52.23
CA ARG A 111 17.94 -25.76 -50.81
C ARG A 111 18.61 -24.39 -50.60
N ARG A 112 19.64 -24.06 -51.37
CA ARG A 112 20.30 -22.74 -51.31
C ARG A 112 19.37 -21.61 -51.75
N MET A 113 18.63 -21.81 -52.84
CA MET A 113 17.65 -20.81 -53.31
C MET A 113 16.55 -20.61 -52.27
N ASN A 114 15.93 -21.70 -51.80
CA ASN A 114 14.87 -21.65 -50.80
C ASN A 114 15.33 -21.03 -49.46
N LEU A 115 16.58 -21.28 -49.04
CA LEU A 115 17.14 -20.66 -47.83
C LEU A 115 17.33 -19.16 -48.01
N GLY A 116 17.88 -18.73 -49.15
CA GLY A 116 18.09 -17.33 -49.49
C GLY A 116 16.77 -16.56 -49.56
N ASP A 117 15.84 -17.05 -50.39
CA ASP A 117 14.54 -16.43 -50.59
C ASP A 117 13.70 -16.48 -49.31
N GLY A 118 13.71 -17.60 -48.59
CA GLY A 118 12.98 -17.77 -47.33
C GLY A 118 13.45 -16.80 -46.24
N LEU A 119 14.76 -16.63 -46.05
CA LEU A 119 15.29 -15.69 -45.06
C LEU A 119 14.99 -14.24 -45.45
N LYS A 120 15.13 -13.90 -46.73
CA LYS A 120 14.81 -12.56 -47.25
C LYS A 120 13.34 -12.22 -47.05
N ASP A 121 12.43 -13.11 -47.41
CA ASP A 121 10.99 -12.90 -47.30
C ASP A 121 10.53 -12.81 -45.84
N LEU A 122 11.02 -13.71 -44.97
CA LEU A 122 10.68 -13.68 -43.55
C LEU A 122 11.19 -12.39 -42.89
N TRP A 123 12.36 -11.90 -43.29
CA TRP A 123 12.91 -10.63 -42.81
C TRP A 123 12.05 -9.45 -43.24
N GLN A 124 11.66 -9.38 -44.52
CA GLN A 124 10.77 -8.34 -45.03
C GLN A 124 9.43 -8.34 -44.29
N ARG A 125 8.80 -9.52 -44.13
CA ARG A 125 7.54 -9.66 -43.38
C ARG A 125 7.66 -9.18 -41.94
N ARG A 126 8.78 -9.49 -41.29
CA ARG A 126 9.07 -9.01 -39.93
C ARG A 126 9.14 -7.49 -39.89
N ASN A 127 9.93 -6.87 -40.78
CA ASN A 127 10.12 -5.43 -40.79
C ASN A 127 8.83 -4.68 -41.11
N SER A 128 8.05 -5.15 -42.08
CA SER A 128 6.73 -4.57 -42.37
C SER A 128 5.80 -4.63 -41.16
N ARG A 129 5.78 -5.76 -40.45
CA ARG A 129 4.97 -5.91 -39.22
C ARG A 129 5.43 -4.96 -38.12
N ILE A 130 6.74 -4.88 -37.87
CA ILE A 130 7.31 -4.00 -36.83
C ILE A 130 7.00 -2.54 -37.17
N LYS A 131 7.19 -2.13 -38.43
CA LYS A 131 6.89 -0.78 -38.88
C LYS A 131 5.43 -0.40 -38.62
N LEU A 132 4.49 -1.23 -39.09
CA LEU A 132 3.05 -1.01 -38.87
C LEU A 132 2.67 -0.99 -37.38
N HIS A 133 3.32 -1.84 -36.57
CA HIS A 133 3.10 -1.86 -35.14
C HIS A 133 3.59 -0.55 -34.49
N ASN A 134 4.82 -0.13 -34.79
CA ASN A 134 5.41 1.07 -34.26
C ASN A 134 4.62 2.32 -34.65
N GLU A 135 4.19 2.43 -35.91
CA GLU A 135 3.33 3.52 -36.39
C GLU A 135 2.00 3.59 -35.62
N ARG A 136 1.37 2.44 -35.36
CA ARG A 136 0.13 2.39 -34.57
C ARG A 136 0.37 2.80 -33.12
N VAL A 137 1.46 2.32 -32.53
CA VAL A 137 1.81 2.60 -31.14
C VAL A 137 2.17 4.08 -30.97
N SER A 138 2.98 4.65 -31.85
CA SER A 138 3.36 6.07 -31.81
C SER A 138 2.14 6.97 -31.98
N HIS A 139 1.28 6.70 -32.97
CA HIS A 139 0.06 7.47 -33.18
C HIS A 139 -0.88 7.40 -31.96
N LYS A 140 -1.03 6.22 -31.34
CA LYS A 140 -1.85 6.09 -30.13
C LYS A 140 -1.23 6.84 -28.95
N PHE A 141 0.09 6.78 -28.80
CA PHE A 141 0.82 7.50 -27.77
C PHE A 141 0.65 9.01 -27.92
N GLU A 142 0.89 9.54 -29.12
CA GLU A 142 0.73 10.97 -29.45
C GLU A 142 -0.69 11.44 -29.18
N LYS A 143 -1.70 10.74 -29.70
CA LYS A 143 -3.12 11.08 -29.45
C LYS A 143 -3.46 11.12 -27.96
N ASN A 144 -3.00 10.14 -27.19
CA ASN A 144 -3.26 10.09 -25.76
C ASN A 144 -2.52 11.21 -25.02
N HIS A 145 -1.28 11.49 -25.40
CA HIS A 145 -0.47 12.54 -24.82
C HIS A 145 -1.05 13.93 -25.09
N GLU A 146 -1.54 14.16 -26.30
CA GLU A 146 -2.27 15.37 -26.68
C GLU A 146 -3.55 15.52 -25.87
N ALA A 147 -4.33 14.45 -25.69
CA ALA A 147 -5.54 14.48 -24.89
C ALA A 147 -5.27 14.77 -23.40
N VAL A 148 -4.18 14.25 -22.84
CA VAL A 148 -3.78 14.53 -21.44
C VAL A 148 -3.32 15.97 -21.27
N LYS A 149 -2.66 16.54 -22.26
CA LYS A 149 -2.19 17.94 -22.24
C LYS A 149 -3.24 18.94 -22.67
N ALA A 150 -4.36 18.49 -23.21
CA ALA A 150 -5.42 19.36 -23.67
C ALA A 150 -5.93 20.21 -22.50
N PRO A 151 -6.10 21.54 -22.69
CA PRO A 151 -6.69 22.37 -21.66
C PRO A 151 -8.15 21.95 -21.40
N GLU A 152 -8.64 22.27 -20.21
CA GLU A 152 -10.06 22.15 -19.88
C GLU A 152 -10.91 22.95 -20.88
N ARG A 153 -12.15 22.50 -21.09
CA ARG A 153 -13.09 23.20 -21.97
C ARG A 153 -13.45 24.55 -21.35
N ALA A 154 -13.57 25.58 -22.19
CA ALA A 154 -13.89 26.95 -21.73
C ALA A 154 -15.19 27.01 -20.92
N ASP A 155 -16.23 26.29 -21.36
CA ASP A 155 -17.52 26.21 -20.67
C ASP A 155 -17.35 25.68 -19.24
N ASP A 156 -16.58 24.59 -19.06
CA ASP A 156 -16.35 23.97 -17.76
C ASP A 156 -15.60 24.91 -16.80
N VAL A 157 -14.63 25.67 -17.33
CA VAL A 157 -13.86 26.65 -16.55
C VAL A 157 -14.75 27.76 -16.02
N LEU A 158 -15.77 28.19 -16.79
CA LEU A 158 -16.68 29.28 -16.42
C LEU A 158 -17.84 28.81 -15.53
N THR A 159 -18.28 27.55 -15.67
CA THR A 159 -19.43 27.03 -14.90
C THR A 159 -19.04 26.34 -13.59
N ARG A 160 -17.77 25.94 -13.41
CA ARG A 160 -17.34 25.28 -12.17
C ARG A 160 -17.36 26.24 -10.98
N SER A 161 -17.64 25.70 -9.80
CA SER A 161 -17.54 26.43 -8.54
C SER A 161 -16.11 26.90 -8.27
N THR A 162 -15.96 28.02 -7.56
CA THR A 162 -14.64 28.55 -7.18
C THR A 162 -14.07 27.77 -6.00
N VAL A 163 -12.77 27.45 -6.06
CA VAL A 163 -12.00 26.91 -4.94
C VAL A 163 -10.83 27.86 -4.67
N LEU A 164 -10.64 28.23 -3.41
CA LEU A 164 -9.54 29.12 -3.02
C LEU A 164 -8.19 28.45 -3.25
N LYS A 165 -7.24 29.16 -3.85
CA LYS A 165 -5.90 28.64 -4.14
C LYS A 165 -5.16 28.15 -2.89
N GLY A 166 -5.38 28.80 -1.74
CA GLY A 166 -4.78 28.38 -0.46
C GLY A 166 -5.27 27.03 0.06
N VAL A 167 -6.45 26.56 -0.37
CA VAL A 167 -6.96 25.22 -0.04
C VAL A 167 -6.36 24.17 -0.98
N LEU A 168 -6.07 24.55 -2.23
CA LEU A 168 -5.41 23.68 -3.20
C LEU A 168 -3.91 23.51 -2.95
N ASP A 169 -3.27 24.51 -2.33
CA ASP A 169 -1.86 24.43 -1.99
C ASP A 169 -1.65 23.56 -0.74
N THR A 170 -1.45 22.26 -0.98
CA THR A 170 -1.19 21.27 0.09
C THR A 170 0.27 21.24 0.52
N LYS A 171 1.10 22.20 0.09
CA LYS A 171 2.51 22.24 0.46
C LYS A 171 2.64 22.64 1.92
N THR A 172 3.19 21.74 2.73
CA THR A 172 3.51 22.00 4.12
C THR A 172 4.96 22.46 4.24
N SER A 173 5.17 23.70 4.66
CA SER A 173 6.49 24.22 5.01
C SER A 173 6.84 23.89 6.46
N VAL A 174 8.14 23.80 6.75
CA VAL A 174 8.63 23.62 8.12
C VAL A 174 8.33 24.88 8.93
N ASP A 175 7.81 24.71 10.15
CA ASP A 175 7.55 25.83 11.07
C ASP A 175 8.88 26.56 11.41
N PRO A 176 8.99 27.87 11.14
CA PRO A 176 10.19 28.64 11.46
C PRO A 176 10.49 28.65 12.97
N GLY A 177 9.46 28.60 13.83
CA GLY A 177 9.59 28.64 15.29
C GLY A 177 9.80 27.28 15.95
N ARG A 178 10.11 26.23 15.18
CA ARG A 178 10.13 24.85 15.71
C ARG A 178 11.15 24.62 16.82
N PHE A 179 12.31 25.27 16.74
CA PHE A 179 13.38 25.07 17.72
C PHE A 179 13.04 25.75 19.04
N GLU A 180 12.56 26.98 19.01
CA GLU A 180 12.09 27.68 20.20
C GLU A 180 10.95 26.92 20.88
N ARG A 181 9.99 26.38 20.11
CA ARG A 181 8.90 25.58 20.66
C ARG A 181 9.42 24.30 21.33
N ALA A 182 10.41 23.64 20.73
CA ALA A 182 11.01 22.44 21.28
C ALA A 182 11.75 22.73 22.59
N GLU A 183 12.47 23.84 22.69
CA GLU A 183 13.14 24.27 23.92
C GLU A 183 12.14 24.59 25.04
N ARG A 184 11.07 25.35 24.75
CA ARG A 184 9.98 25.60 25.71
C ARG A 184 9.33 24.30 26.17
N SER A 185 9.08 23.38 25.25
CA SER A 185 8.51 22.07 25.58
C SER A 185 9.44 21.22 26.46
N ARG A 186 10.77 21.33 26.27
CA ARG A 186 11.75 20.64 27.10
C ARG A 186 11.74 21.17 28.52
N ALA A 187 11.77 22.50 28.69
CA ALA A 187 11.73 23.14 30.00
C ALA A 187 10.46 22.75 30.78
N ASN A 188 9.29 22.77 30.13
CA ASN A 188 8.03 22.35 30.76
C ASN A 188 8.06 20.87 31.19
N ASN A 189 8.68 20.01 30.38
CA ASN A 189 8.81 18.59 30.71
C ASN A 189 9.74 18.39 31.91
N GLU A 190 10.87 19.10 31.96
CA GLU A 190 11.80 19.06 33.10
C GLU A 190 11.13 19.48 34.41
N GLN A 191 10.32 20.55 34.40
CA GLN A 191 9.53 20.97 35.57
C GLN A 191 8.51 19.91 36.02
N ASN A 192 7.81 19.28 35.07
CA ASN A 192 6.88 18.22 35.41
C ASN A 192 7.59 16.98 35.98
N MET A 193 8.79 16.69 35.49
CA MET A 193 9.60 15.58 35.98
C MET A 193 10.20 15.86 37.37
N SER A 194 10.61 17.10 37.65
CA SER A 194 11.08 17.50 38.98
C SER A 194 9.95 17.41 40.00
N ALA A 195 8.75 17.92 39.69
CA ALA A 195 7.59 17.81 40.57
C ALA A 195 7.22 16.35 40.88
N LYS A 196 7.27 15.47 39.87
CA LYS A 196 7.06 14.02 40.07
C LYS A 196 8.15 13.37 40.92
N PHE A 197 9.38 13.87 40.83
CA PHE A 197 10.48 13.35 41.64
C PHE A 197 10.33 13.79 43.10
N GLU A 198 9.98 15.05 43.34
CA GLU A 198 9.69 15.60 44.66
C GLU A 198 8.55 14.85 45.35
N ALA A 199 7.41 14.68 44.68
CA ALA A 199 6.29 13.90 45.23
C ALA A 199 6.68 12.45 45.59
N ARG A 200 7.59 11.84 44.81
CA ARG A 200 8.11 10.50 45.10
C ARG A 200 9.04 10.48 46.31
N ARG A 201 9.85 11.53 46.47
CA ARG A 201 10.72 11.72 47.63
C ARG A 201 9.89 11.90 48.89
N ASP A 202 8.82 12.68 48.83
CA ASP A 202 7.92 12.91 49.96
C ASP A 202 7.25 11.62 50.42
N ALA A 203 6.76 10.81 49.47
CA ALA A 203 6.19 9.49 49.75
C ALA A 203 7.22 8.53 50.39
N LEU A 204 8.48 8.57 49.94
CA LEU A 204 9.55 7.76 50.54
C LEU A 204 9.89 8.23 51.96
N MET A 205 9.87 9.53 52.22
CA MET A 205 10.10 10.08 53.56
C MET A 205 8.97 9.67 54.52
N GLU A 206 7.72 9.70 54.06
CA GLU A 206 6.58 9.20 54.85
C GLU A 206 6.74 7.71 55.18
N LEU A 207 7.17 6.90 54.20
CA LEU A 207 7.47 5.48 54.44
C LEU A 207 8.59 5.31 55.48
N TYR A 208 9.65 6.11 55.40
CA TYR A 208 10.79 6.04 56.33
C TYR A 208 10.38 6.28 57.79
N ILE A 209 9.53 7.27 58.04
CA ILE A 209 9.06 7.58 59.40
C ILE A 209 8.14 6.49 59.92
N ASN A 210 7.25 6.00 59.05
CA ASN A 210 6.36 4.90 59.38
C ASN A 210 7.10 3.56 59.56
N ALA A 211 8.30 3.42 59.00
CA ALA A 211 9.10 2.20 59.13
C ALA A 211 9.53 1.89 60.56
N SER A 212 9.50 2.88 61.47
CA SER A 212 9.69 2.65 62.92
C SER A 212 8.65 1.72 63.53
N LYS A 213 7.46 1.61 62.92
CA LYS A 213 6.38 0.72 63.35
C LYS A 213 6.40 -0.62 62.64
N PHE A 214 7.29 -0.82 61.67
CA PHE A 214 7.38 -2.08 60.95
C PHE A 214 8.15 -3.09 61.78
N ILE A 215 7.59 -4.29 61.90
CA ILE A 215 8.27 -5.43 62.50
C ILE A 215 9.17 -6.04 61.43
N VAL A 216 10.49 -5.89 61.59
CA VAL A 216 11.46 -6.39 60.60
C VAL A 216 12.17 -7.64 61.12
N SER A 217 12.40 -7.73 62.44
CA SER A 217 13.10 -8.85 63.06
C SER A 217 12.15 -9.81 63.79
N GLU A 218 12.53 -11.10 63.84
CA GLU A 218 11.76 -12.11 64.59
C GLU A 218 11.71 -11.81 66.10
N SER A 219 12.71 -11.10 66.63
CA SER A 219 12.73 -10.64 68.02
C SER A 219 11.69 -9.56 68.30
N GLU A 220 11.55 -8.57 67.40
CA GLU A 220 10.50 -7.55 67.49
C GLU A 220 9.12 -8.21 67.39
N LEU A 221 8.97 -9.20 66.49
CA LEU A 221 7.71 -9.91 66.34
C LEU A 221 7.30 -10.64 67.62
N LYS A 222 8.23 -11.35 68.27
CA LYS A 222 7.95 -12.04 69.54
C LYS A 222 7.58 -11.05 70.64
N ALA A 223 8.34 -9.97 70.76
CA ALA A 223 8.04 -8.92 71.74
C ALA A 223 6.65 -8.32 71.52
N GLU A 224 6.27 -8.04 70.28
CA GLU A 224 4.95 -7.48 69.96
C GLU A 224 3.82 -8.51 70.13
N ILE A 225 4.09 -9.80 69.90
CA ILE A 225 3.13 -10.87 70.21
C ILE A 225 2.91 -10.96 71.72
N ASP A 226 3.98 -10.95 72.51
CA ASP A 226 3.89 -11.03 73.96
C ASP A 226 3.18 -9.81 74.57
N THR A 227 3.30 -8.62 73.94
CA THR A 227 2.57 -7.41 74.37
C THR A 227 1.09 -7.46 73.98
N ILE A 228 0.78 -7.76 72.71
CA ILE A 228 -0.61 -7.72 72.19
C ILE A 228 -1.44 -8.92 72.65
N PHE A 229 -0.85 -10.12 72.74
CA PHE A 229 -1.53 -11.36 73.11
C PHE A 229 -1.39 -11.73 74.59
N ALA A 230 -0.97 -10.79 75.45
CA ALA A 230 -1.02 -11.01 76.89
C ALA A 230 -2.48 -11.22 77.36
N GLU A 231 -2.70 -12.16 78.28
CA GLU A 231 -4.04 -12.46 78.84
C GLU A 231 -4.71 -11.22 79.46
N ASP A 232 -3.90 -10.29 79.99
CA ASP A 232 -4.37 -9.03 80.59
C ASP A 232 -4.41 -7.83 79.61
N PHE A 233 -4.11 -8.01 78.32
CA PHE A 233 -3.95 -6.89 77.38
C PHE A 233 -5.21 -6.02 77.29
N PHE A 234 -6.37 -6.64 77.04
CA PHE A 234 -7.64 -5.93 76.93
C PHE A 234 -8.12 -5.37 78.28
N HIS A 235 -7.77 -6.02 79.39
CA HIS A 235 -8.07 -5.53 80.74
C HIS A 235 -7.27 -4.26 81.09
N LYS A 236 -5.96 -4.23 80.78
CA LYS A 236 -5.10 -3.06 80.98
C LYS A 236 -5.52 -1.91 80.07
N GLN A 237 -5.76 -2.20 78.79
CA GLN A 237 -6.16 -1.18 77.82
C GLN A 237 -7.57 -0.63 78.11
N GLY A 238 -8.49 -1.46 78.61
CA GLY A 238 -9.82 -1.02 79.05
C GLY A 238 -9.77 -0.10 80.27
N PHE A 239 -8.85 -0.34 81.19
CA PHE A 239 -8.64 0.50 82.37
C PHE A 239 -8.10 1.89 82.01
N ASP A 240 -7.13 1.96 81.09
CA ASP A 240 -6.54 3.22 80.62
C ASP A 240 -7.54 4.10 79.86
N VAL A 241 -8.54 3.49 79.21
CA VAL A 241 -9.63 4.20 78.50
C VAL A 241 -10.82 4.51 79.42
N GLY A 242 -10.69 4.27 80.73
CA GLY A 242 -11.69 4.65 81.74
C GLY A 242 -12.92 3.75 81.79
N ARG A 243 -12.84 2.51 81.29
CA ARG A 243 -13.93 1.52 81.40
C ARG A 243 -13.75 0.65 82.63
N TYR A 244 -14.70 0.73 83.56
CA TYR A 244 -14.76 -0.14 84.73
C TYR A 244 -15.54 -1.43 84.40
N GLY A 245 -14.81 -2.51 84.07
CA GLY A 245 -15.35 -3.84 83.77
C GLY A 245 -14.31 -4.78 83.13
N SER A 246 -14.58 -6.10 83.13
CA SER A 246 -13.75 -7.13 82.47
C SER A 246 -13.87 -6.98 80.95
N ALA A 247 -13.11 -6.06 80.35
CA ALA A 247 -13.03 -5.92 78.90
C ALA A 247 -12.21 -7.09 78.33
N GLU A 248 -12.87 -8.04 77.65
CA GLU A 248 -12.25 -9.27 77.17
C GLU A 248 -11.98 -9.26 75.65
N ASN A 249 -12.59 -8.31 74.93
CA ASN A 249 -12.49 -8.26 73.47
C ASN A 249 -12.22 -6.84 72.93
N THR A 250 -11.83 -6.77 71.66
CA THR A 250 -11.53 -5.52 70.94
C THR A 250 -12.73 -4.56 70.88
N TRP A 251 -13.95 -5.08 70.81
CA TRP A 251 -15.19 -4.29 70.77
C TRP A 251 -15.51 -3.65 72.12
N ASP A 252 -15.12 -4.28 73.22
CA ASP A 252 -15.30 -3.79 74.58
C ASP A 252 -14.34 -2.65 74.88
N VAL A 253 -13.14 -2.65 74.28
CA VAL A 253 -12.15 -1.58 74.45
C VAL A 253 -12.37 -0.45 73.45
N TRP A 254 -12.45 -0.75 72.15
CA TRP A 254 -12.47 0.26 71.08
C TRP A 254 -13.87 0.58 70.53
N GLY A 255 -14.89 -0.21 70.90
CA GLY A 255 -16.26 -0.05 70.41
C GLY A 255 -16.48 -0.68 69.03
N LYS A 256 -17.71 -0.56 68.51
CA LYS A 256 -18.08 -1.00 67.15
C LYS A 256 -17.14 -0.39 66.10
N PRO A 257 -16.86 -1.09 64.98
CA PRO A 257 -15.97 -0.56 63.96
C PRO A 257 -16.62 0.66 63.31
N THR A 258 -15.81 1.56 62.77
CA THR A 258 -16.31 2.83 62.26
C THR A 258 -17.30 2.62 61.11
N SER A 259 -18.58 2.92 61.35
CA SER A 259 -19.63 2.87 60.33
C SER A 259 -19.69 4.16 59.50
N ILE A 260 -20.35 4.13 58.34
CA ILE A 260 -20.58 5.33 57.51
C ILE A 260 -21.32 6.41 58.29
N ASN A 261 -22.31 6.03 59.11
CA ASN A 261 -23.04 6.97 59.96
C ASN A 261 -22.09 7.65 60.95
N ASP A 262 -21.14 6.90 61.53
CA ASP A 262 -20.19 7.50 62.46
C ASP A 262 -19.19 8.43 61.75
N MET A 263 -18.79 8.12 60.50
CA MET A 263 -17.96 9.04 59.69
C MET A 263 -18.72 10.34 59.38
N LEU A 264 -20.03 10.26 59.16
CA LEU A 264 -20.88 11.46 59.02
C LEU A 264 -20.99 12.24 60.33
N GLU A 265 -21.24 11.57 61.46
CA GLU A 265 -21.37 12.19 62.79
C GLU A 265 -20.09 12.93 63.23
N THR A 266 -18.91 12.39 62.87
CA THR A 266 -17.62 13.05 63.09
C THR A 266 -17.42 14.29 62.22
N THR A 267 -17.98 14.35 61.01
CA THR A 267 -17.95 15.55 60.17
C THR A 267 -18.96 16.61 60.62
N THR A 268 -20.10 16.21 61.21
CA THR A 268 -21.13 17.14 61.70
C THR A 268 -20.90 17.61 63.14
N GLY A 269 -19.85 17.11 63.82
CA GLY A 269 -19.51 17.50 65.19
C GLY A 269 -20.42 16.90 66.28
N VAL A 270 -21.18 15.85 65.96
CA VAL A 270 -22.17 15.21 66.86
C VAL A 270 -21.80 13.75 67.15
N SER A 271 -20.51 13.39 67.04
CA SER A 271 -20.05 12.01 67.29
C SER A 271 -20.35 11.56 68.71
N THR A 272 -21.10 10.46 68.85
CA THR A 272 -21.36 9.82 70.14
C THR A 272 -20.29 8.79 70.51
N LYS A 273 -19.15 8.76 69.81
CA LYS A 273 -18.06 7.81 70.07
C LYS A 273 -17.25 8.23 71.29
N ILE A 274 -16.96 7.24 72.13
CA ILE A 274 -16.17 7.40 73.36
C ILE A 274 -14.72 7.78 73.05
N MET A 275 -14.14 7.30 71.94
CA MET A 275 -12.78 7.69 71.52
C MET A 275 -12.72 9.15 71.05
N ASP A 276 -13.78 9.63 70.39
CA ASP A 276 -13.90 11.03 69.97
C ASP A 276 -14.25 11.96 71.14
N PHE A 277 -14.65 11.42 72.30
CA PHE A 277 -14.92 12.19 73.51
C PHE A 277 -13.62 12.75 74.12
N TYR A 278 -12.49 12.07 73.91
CA TYR A 278 -11.17 12.50 74.37
C TYR A 278 -10.38 13.27 73.31
N GLU A 279 -10.69 13.13 72.02
CA GLU A 279 -10.12 13.98 70.97
C GLU A 279 -10.91 15.29 70.86
N THR A 280 -10.33 16.39 71.35
CA THR A 280 -10.96 17.70 71.17
C THR A 280 -10.91 18.13 69.70
N GLU A 281 -11.85 18.95 69.25
CA GLU A 281 -11.77 19.60 67.91
C GLU A 281 -10.43 20.34 67.72
N TYR A 282 -9.83 20.79 68.83
CA TYR A 282 -8.49 21.34 68.87
C TYR A 282 -7.43 20.32 68.42
N ASP A 283 -7.41 19.10 68.95
CA ASP A 283 -6.43 18.06 68.58
C ASP A 283 -6.53 17.67 67.10
N ARG A 284 -7.76 17.59 66.57
CA ARG A 284 -8.01 17.36 65.14
C ARG A 284 -7.48 18.51 64.28
N SER A 285 -7.69 19.74 64.73
CA SER A 285 -7.18 20.92 64.05
C SER A 285 -5.65 20.96 64.06
N VAL A 286 -5.01 20.58 65.16
CA VAL A 286 -3.54 20.49 65.30
C VAL A 286 -2.97 19.42 64.36
N LYS A 287 -3.57 18.22 64.30
CA LYS A 287 -3.17 17.16 63.35
C LYS A 287 -3.28 17.62 61.89
N ARG A 288 -4.35 18.35 61.54
CA ARG A 288 -4.54 18.90 60.18
C ARG A 288 -3.55 20.01 59.86
N GLN A 289 -3.35 20.95 60.79
CA GLN A 289 -2.36 22.03 60.63
C GLN A 289 -0.96 21.46 60.49
N LYS A 290 -0.59 20.45 61.29
CA LYS A 290 0.66 19.71 61.16
C LYS A 290 0.78 19.08 59.78
N ARG A 291 -0.23 18.35 59.30
CA ARG A 291 -0.22 17.74 57.95
C ARG A 291 -0.08 18.76 56.83
N ILE A 292 -0.80 19.88 56.91
CA ILE A 292 -0.70 20.98 55.94
C ILE A 292 0.72 21.55 55.96
N ALA A 293 1.25 21.86 57.14
CA ALA A 293 2.62 22.36 57.28
C ALA A 293 3.66 21.37 56.72
N GLU A 294 3.50 20.07 56.97
CA GLU A 294 4.39 19.03 56.42
C GLU A 294 4.34 18.96 54.89
N GLU A 295 3.14 19.03 54.29
CA GLU A 295 2.96 19.00 52.84
C GLU A 295 3.52 20.26 52.16
N PHE A 296 3.38 21.42 52.79
CA PHE A 296 3.92 22.69 52.26
C PHE A 296 5.43 22.83 52.45
N THR A 297 5.99 22.29 53.53
CA THR A 297 7.43 22.40 53.84
C THR A 297 8.28 21.25 53.29
N GLY A 298 7.64 20.15 52.84
CA GLY A 298 8.34 18.96 52.32
C GLY A 298 9.14 18.22 53.39
N GLY A 299 8.90 18.51 54.67
CA GLY A 299 9.58 17.93 55.83
C GLY A 299 8.56 17.43 56.83
N LYS A 300 8.87 16.31 57.49
CA LYS A 300 8.02 15.74 58.53
C LYS A 300 8.42 16.30 59.90
N MET A 301 7.45 16.85 60.63
CA MET A 301 7.68 17.40 61.96
C MET A 301 7.37 16.31 62.99
N GLU A 302 8.22 16.12 64.00
CA GLU A 302 7.92 15.27 65.16
C GLU A 302 7.07 16.04 66.17
#